data_AF-C0FQI1-F1
#
_entry.id   AF-C0FQI1-F1
#
_cell.length_a   1.000
_cell.length_b   1.000
_cell.length_c   1.000
_cell.angle_alpha   90.00
_cell.angle_beta   90.00
_cell.angle_gamma   90.00
#
_symmetry.space_group_name_H-M   'P 1'
#
loop_
_entity.id
_entity.type
_entity.pdbx_description
1 polymer ?
#
loop_
_entity_poly.entity_id
_entity_poly.type
_entity_poly.pdbx_seq_one_letter_code
_entity_poly.pdbx_strand_id
1 'polypeptide(L)'
;MLAYRKSLCYNLQGSTWKKRIFREKSHVLTYRPVPDLVVCKNDTHGRKQNHGGKKMSVISMKQLLEAGVHFGHQTRRWNPKMAPYIYTERNGIYIIDLQKSVGKVDEAYKAMSDIAAEGGTILFVGTKKQAQDAIKSEAERCGMFYVNERWLGGMLTNFKTIQSRIARLKEIETMAADGTFEVLPKKEVIALKKEWEKLEKNLGGIKEMKKIPDAIFIVDPKKERICVQEAHTLGITLIGIADTNCDPEELDYVIPGNDDAIRAVKLIVSKMADAVIEANQGAEALEEVAEEAAVAEEAEA
;
A
#
# COMPACT_ATOMS: atom_id res chain seq x y z
N MET A 1 40.18 19.55 -74.98
CA MET A 1 40.44 20.89 -74.40
C MET A 1 39.99 20.88 -72.94
N LEU A 2 40.68 21.64 -72.06
CA LEU A 2 40.25 22.29 -70.79
C LEU A 2 39.00 21.77 -70.03
N ALA A 3 38.83 21.82 -68.70
CA ALA A 3 39.63 22.17 -67.51
C ALA A 3 38.71 21.91 -66.27
N TYR A 4 39.11 21.75 -65.00
CA TYR A 4 40.42 21.73 -64.33
C TYR A 4 40.37 20.83 -63.06
N ARG A 5 41.36 20.93 -62.16
CA ARG A 5 41.42 20.30 -60.82
C ARG A 5 40.80 21.18 -59.71
N LYS A 6 40.47 20.55 -58.57
CA LYS A 6 41.20 20.75 -57.28
C LYS A 6 40.81 19.73 -56.21
N SER A 7 41.75 18.85 -55.84
CA SER A 7 41.82 18.31 -54.48
C SER A 7 42.50 19.32 -53.57
N LEU A 8 42.35 19.16 -52.25
CA LEU A 8 43.40 19.46 -51.27
C LEU A 8 43.04 18.83 -49.92
N CYS A 9 43.77 17.78 -49.54
CA CYS A 9 43.96 17.46 -48.13
C CYS A 9 44.89 18.52 -47.53
N TYR A 10 44.65 18.91 -46.28
CA TYR A 10 45.69 19.45 -45.42
C TYR A 10 45.78 18.63 -44.13
N ASN A 11 46.91 17.96 -43.98
CA ASN A 11 47.43 17.59 -42.66
C ASN A 11 48.13 18.82 -42.08
N LEU A 12 47.96 19.07 -40.78
CA LEU A 12 48.99 19.75 -39.99
C LEU A 12 48.89 19.30 -38.52
N GLN A 13 50.04 19.01 -37.95
CA GLN A 13 50.19 18.25 -36.71
C GLN A 13 50.16 19.15 -35.47
N GLY A 14 49.84 18.55 -34.32
CA GLY A 14 50.78 18.64 -33.20
C GLY A 14 50.25 19.11 -31.84
N SER A 15 49.85 18.15 -31.00
CA SER A 15 49.98 18.29 -29.53
C SER A 15 50.36 16.95 -28.86
N THR A 16 51.67 16.75 -28.70
CA THR A 16 52.32 16.14 -27.53
C THR A 16 52.05 14.69 -27.08
N TRP A 17 53.06 13.84 -27.32
CA TRP A 17 53.70 12.87 -26.38
C TRP A 17 52.86 11.90 -25.52
N LYS A 18 52.89 10.61 -25.88
CA LYS A 18 53.80 9.62 -25.23
C LYS A 18 53.88 8.30 -25.98
N LYS A 19 55.10 7.77 -26.15
CA LYS A 19 55.35 6.39 -26.60
C LYS A 19 54.96 5.41 -25.48
N ARG A 20 54.21 4.35 -25.80
CA ARG A 20 54.29 3.10 -25.04
C ARG A 20 54.21 1.91 -25.99
N ILE A 21 55.38 1.35 -26.28
CA ILE A 21 55.52 0.07 -26.98
C ILE A 21 55.07 -1.02 -25.99
N PHE A 22 54.16 -1.89 -26.41
CA PHE A 22 54.16 -3.27 -25.93
C PHE A 22 53.89 -4.23 -27.07
N ARG A 23 54.42 -5.44 -26.91
CA ARG A 23 54.91 -6.30 -28.00
C ARG A 23 54.07 -7.56 -28.09
N GLU A 24 53.81 -8.01 -29.31
CA GLU A 24 53.10 -9.26 -29.58
C GLU A 24 53.73 -10.44 -28.84
N LYS A 25 52.87 -11.33 -28.34
CA LYS A 25 53.17 -12.76 -28.19
C LYS A 25 51.98 -13.57 -28.66
N SER A 26 52.05 -13.96 -29.93
CA SER A 26 51.24 -15.02 -30.50
C SER A 26 51.52 -16.33 -29.75
N HIS A 27 50.50 -16.99 -29.24
CA HIS A 27 50.60 -18.39 -28.81
C HIS A 27 49.64 -19.24 -29.65
N VAL A 28 50.25 -19.93 -30.61
CA VAL A 28 49.64 -21.00 -31.38
C VAL A 28 49.37 -22.15 -30.42
N LEU A 29 48.10 -22.47 -30.20
CA LEU A 29 47.69 -23.69 -29.52
C LEU A 29 46.98 -24.58 -30.52
N THR A 30 47.62 -25.73 -30.79
CA THR A 30 47.27 -26.66 -31.85
C THR A 30 45.97 -27.39 -31.56
N TYR A 31 45.07 -27.46 -32.55
CA TYR A 31 43.93 -28.36 -32.52
C TYR A 31 44.36 -29.81 -32.31
N ARG A 32 43.70 -30.52 -31.40
CA ARG A 32 43.66 -31.99 -31.37
C ARG A 32 42.24 -32.45 -31.77
N PRO A 33 42.10 -33.50 -32.58
CA PRO A 33 40.80 -34.00 -32.99
C PRO A 33 40.09 -34.71 -31.83
N VAL A 34 38.77 -34.55 -31.75
CA VAL A 34 37.90 -35.27 -30.82
C VAL A 34 37.16 -36.35 -31.61
N PRO A 35 37.19 -37.63 -31.21
CA PRO A 35 36.54 -38.69 -31.97
C PRO A 35 35.02 -38.77 -31.71
N ASP A 36 34.31 -38.99 -32.81
CA ASP A 36 33.03 -39.66 -32.98
C ASP A 36 31.87 -39.45 -31.98
N LEU A 37 30.90 -38.72 -32.52
CA LEU A 37 29.45 -38.88 -32.37
C LEU A 37 29.01 -40.29 -31.87
N VAL A 38 28.58 -40.39 -30.60
CA VAL A 38 27.79 -41.53 -30.12
C VAL A 38 26.35 -41.12 -29.86
N VAL A 39 25.44 -41.89 -30.43
CA VAL A 39 23.99 -41.66 -30.50
C VAL A 39 23.34 -41.57 -29.12
N CYS A 40 22.45 -40.61 -28.94
CA CYS A 40 21.58 -40.46 -27.78
C CYS A 40 20.81 -41.76 -27.47
N LYS A 41 20.94 -42.26 -26.25
CA LYS A 41 19.91 -43.12 -25.65
C LYS A 41 19.10 -42.29 -24.67
N ASN A 42 17.78 -42.32 -24.84
CA ASN A 42 16.85 -41.55 -24.04
C ASN A 42 16.69 -42.15 -22.64
N ASP A 43 17.44 -41.64 -21.66
CA ASP A 43 17.02 -41.76 -20.27
C ASP A 43 15.88 -40.79 -20.01
N THR A 44 14.64 -41.25 -20.21
CA THR A 44 13.43 -40.51 -19.82
C THR A 44 13.22 -40.52 -18.31
N HIS A 45 14.22 -40.06 -17.56
CA HIS A 45 14.04 -39.60 -16.20
C HIS A 45 13.31 -38.25 -16.26
N GLY A 46 11.98 -38.34 -16.33
CA GLY A 46 11.06 -37.20 -16.28
C GLY A 46 11.21 -36.44 -14.97
N ARG A 47 12.24 -35.60 -14.90
CA ARG A 47 12.49 -34.66 -13.81
C ARG A 47 11.34 -33.66 -13.83
N LYS A 48 10.27 -33.98 -13.09
CA LYS A 48 9.17 -33.05 -12.83
C LYS A 48 9.80 -31.78 -12.29
N GLN A 49 9.88 -30.76 -13.14
CA GLN A 49 10.11 -29.41 -12.69
C GLN A 49 8.86 -29.07 -11.89
N ASN A 50 8.95 -29.20 -10.56
CA ASN A 50 7.94 -28.70 -9.64
C ASN A 50 7.72 -27.23 -10.00
N HIS A 51 6.65 -26.96 -10.74
CA HIS A 51 6.23 -25.60 -11.03
C HIS A 51 6.03 -24.94 -9.67
N GLY A 52 6.71 -23.80 -9.50
CA GLY A 52 7.02 -23.24 -8.18
C GLY A 52 5.80 -23.15 -7.29
N GLY A 53 6.01 -23.33 -5.99
CA GLY A 53 4.98 -23.27 -4.96
C GLY A 53 4.00 -22.14 -5.27
N LYS A 54 2.75 -22.53 -5.54
CA LYS A 54 1.70 -21.65 -6.02
C LYS A 54 1.52 -20.57 -4.96
N LYS A 55 2.06 -19.35 -5.19
CA LYS A 55 1.75 -18.19 -4.35
C LYS A 55 0.23 -18.12 -4.27
N MET A 56 -0.30 -18.35 -3.07
CA MET A 56 -1.71 -18.16 -2.78
C MET A 56 -1.95 -16.66 -2.78
N SER A 57 -2.21 -16.12 -3.96
CA SER A 57 -2.60 -14.71 -4.12
C SER A 57 -3.89 -14.51 -3.34
N VAL A 58 -3.89 -13.49 -2.47
CA VAL A 58 -4.98 -13.27 -1.51
C VAL A 58 -6.31 -12.99 -2.22
N ILE A 59 -6.23 -12.41 -3.43
CA ILE A 59 -7.37 -12.12 -4.28
C ILE A 59 -7.17 -12.74 -5.65
N SER A 60 -8.18 -13.48 -6.15
CA SER A 60 -8.15 -13.97 -7.52
C SER A 60 -8.36 -12.85 -8.53
N MET A 61 -7.67 -12.89 -9.67
CA MET A 61 -7.84 -11.91 -10.75
C MET A 61 -9.31 -11.80 -11.23
N LYS A 62 -10.08 -12.91 -11.16
CA LYS A 62 -11.51 -12.93 -11.48
C LYS A 62 -12.31 -12.01 -10.54
N GLN A 63 -12.06 -12.06 -9.23
CA GLN A 63 -12.74 -11.20 -8.26
C GLN A 63 -12.41 -9.71 -8.48
N LEU A 64 -11.14 -9.38 -8.78
CA LEU A 64 -10.75 -7.99 -9.11
C LEU A 64 -11.43 -7.47 -10.39
N LEU A 65 -11.63 -8.35 -11.38
CA LEU A 65 -12.34 -8.03 -12.61
C LEU A 65 -13.85 -7.79 -12.34
N GLU A 66 -14.50 -8.69 -11.60
CA GLU A 66 -15.92 -8.62 -11.23
C GLU A 66 -16.25 -7.44 -10.30
N ALA A 67 -15.33 -7.06 -9.42
CA ALA A 67 -15.45 -5.90 -8.54
C ALA A 67 -15.20 -4.55 -9.26
N GLY A 68 -14.63 -4.57 -10.47
CA GLY A 68 -14.35 -3.37 -11.27
C GLY A 68 -13.07 -2.62 -10.89
N VAL A 69 -12.10 -3.29 -10.26
CA VAL A 69 -10.83 -2.69 -9.79
C VAL A 69 -9.96 -2.17 -10.94
N HIS A 70 -10.14 -2.73 -12.14
CA HIS A 70 -9.35 -2.42 -13.34
C HIS A 70 -9.73 -1.11 -14.05
N PHE A 71 -10.86 -0.48 -13.70
CA PHE A 71 -11.24 0.81 -14.28
C PHE A 71 -10.53 1.94 -13.54
N GLY A 72 -9.77 2.76 -14.26
CA GLY A 72 -9.24 4.02 -13.75
C GLY A 72 -10.05 5.24 -14.19
N HIS A 73 -9.43 6.41 -14.08
CA HIS A 73 -9.98 7.69 -14.50
C HIS A 73 -9.88 7.97 -16.02
N GLN A 74 -10.50 9.08 -16.45
CA GLN A 74 -10.40 9.62 -17.81
C GLN A 74 -8.98 10.03 -18.18
N THR A 75 -8.61 9.89 -19.46
CA THR A 75 -7.25 10.19 -19.98
C THR A 75 -6.77 11.63 -19.77
N ARG A 76 -7.68 12.58 -19.47
CA ARG A 76 -7.33 13.98 -19.14
C ARG A 76 -6.91 14.22 -17.69
N ARG A 77 -7.09 13.24 -16.79
CA ARG A 77 -6.92 13.41 -15.33
C ARG A 77 -5.81 12.55 -14.72
N TRP A 78 -5.07 11.83 -15.55
CA TRP A 78 -4.02 10.91 -15.11
C TRP A 78 -2.72 11.60 -14.68
N ASN A 79 -1.89 10.88 -13.93
CA ASN A 79 -0.53 11.24 -13.55
C ASN A 79 0.47 10.41 -14.38
N PRO A 80 1.44 11.02 -15.09
CA PRO A 80 2.48 10.31 -15.82
C PRO A 80 3.24 9.25 -15.01
N LYS A 81 3.41 9.44 -13.69
CA LYS A 81 4.07 8.45 -12.82
C LYS A 81 3.29 7.13 -12.69
N MET A 82 1.97 7.14 -12.94
CA MET A 82 1.16 5.92 -12.97
C MET A 82 1.28 5.12 -14.28
N ALA A 83 2.04 5.61 -15.28
CA ALA A 83 2.27 4.90 -16.54
C ALA A 83 2.68 3.41 -16.39
N PRO A 84 3.54 3.01 -15.43
CA PRO A 84 3.91 1.60 -15.26
C PRO A 84 2.75 0.68 -14.84
N TYR A 85 1.71 1.23 -14.21
CA TYR A 85 0.54 0.50 -13.72
C TYR A 85 -0.66 0.51 -14.69
N ILE A 86 -0.61 1.35 -15.73
CA ILE A 86 -1.64 1.43 -16.77
C ILE A 86 -1.34 0.40 -17.87
N TYR A 87 -2.35 -0.35 -18.28
CA TYR A 87 -2.25 -1.33 -19.37
C TYR A 87 -2.61 -0.74 -20.73
N THR A 88 -3.78 -0.09 -20.83
CA THR A 88 -4.27 0.49 -22.09
C THR A 88 -5.37 1.51 -21.82
N GLU A 89 -5.73 2.35 -22.79
CA GLU A 89 -6.95 3.14 -22.77
C GLU A 89 -8.04 2.50 -23.63
N ARG A 90 -9.30 2.57 -23.17
CA ARG A 90 -10.48 2.23 -23.98
C ARG A 90 -11.58 3.25 -23.69
N ASN A 91 -12.25 3.74 -24.74
CA ASN A 91 -13.34 4.71 -24.64
C ASN A 91 -12.98 5.98 -23.82
N GLY A 92 -11.71 6.39 -23.82
CA GLY A 92 -11.22 7.54 -23.05
C GLY A 92 -11.04 7.30 -21.54
N ILE A 93 -11.08 6.05 -21.09
CA ILE A 93 -10.81 5.61 -19.72
C ILE A 93 -9.54 4.76 -19.70
N TYR A 94 -8.66 4.98 -18.73
CA TYR A 94 -7.49 4.12 -18.53
C TYR A 94 -7.88 2.81 -17.82
N ILE A 95 -7.27 1.70 -18.26
CA ILE A 95 -7.40 0.38 -17.67
C ILE A 95 -6.11 0.07 -16.91
N ILE A 96 -6.24 -0.26 -15.64
CA ILE A 96 -5.14 -0.63 -14.73
C ILE A 96 -4.77 -2.10 -14.95
N ASP A 97 -3.48 -2.39 -14.91
CA ASP A 97 -2.92 -3.74 -15.05
C ASP A 97 -3.15 -4.59 -13.79
N LEU A 98 -4.17 -5.45 -13.85
CA LEU A 98 -4.52 -6.35 -12.73
C LEU A 98 -3.39 -7.31 -12.33
N GLN A 99 -2.43 -7.64 -13.20
CA GLN A 99 -1.30 -8.50 -12.79
C GLN A 99 -0.41 -7.78 -11.78
N LYS A 100 -0.19 -6.48 -11.99
CA LYS A 100 0.55 -5.61 -11.07
C LYS A 100 -0.27 -5.33 -9.81
N SER A 101 -1.58 -5.12 -9.94
CA SER A 101 -2.48 -4.99 -8.79
C SER A 101 -2.43 -6.22 -7.88
N VAL A 102 -2.50 -7.45 -8.39
CA VAL A 102 -2.41 -8.67 -7.55
C VAL A 102 -1.08 -8.73 -6.80
N GLY A 103 0.05 -8.52 -7.47
CA GLY A 103 1.36 -8.52 -6.82
C GLY A 103 1.49 -7.45 -5.73
N LYS A 104 0.96 -6.26 -5.97
CA LYS A 104 0.96 -5.14 -5.01
C LYS A 104 -0.03 -5.33 -3.85
N VAL A 105 -1.16 -5.98 -4.07
CA VAL A 105 -2.08 -6.41 -3.00
C VAL A 105 -1.40 -7.45 -2.11
N ASP A 106 -0.71 -8.44 -2.68
CA ASP A 106 0.02 -9.45 -1.90
C ASP A 106 1.19 -8.84 -1.09
N GLU A 107 1.80 -7.75 -1.57
CA GLU A 107 2.81 -6.97 -0.83
C GLU A 107 2.17 -6.17 0.33
N ALA A 108 1.10 -5.43 0.06
CA ALA A 108 0.39 -4.64 1.07
C ALA A 108 -0.28 -5.50 2.16
N TYR A 109 -0.85 -6.65 1.80
CA TYR A 109 -1.46 -7.59 2.74
C TYR A 109 -0.44 -8.12 3.74
N LYS A 110 0.80 -8.39 3.30
CA LYS A 110 1.89 -8.79 4.20
C LYS A 110 2.28 -7.67 5.14
N ALA A 111 2.52 -6.47 4.63
CA ALA A 111 2.83 -5.32 5.48
C ALA A 111 1.76 -5.06 6.55
N MET A 112 0.46 -5.20 6.21
CA MET A 112 -0.64 -5.12 7.18
C MET A 112 -0.59 -6.25 8.22
N SER A 113 -0.32 -7.48 7.79
CA SER A 113 -0.21 -8.67 8.66
C SER A 113 0.99 -8.58 9.60
N ASP A 114 2.15 -8.14 9.10
CA ASP A 114 3.39 -8.02 9.87
C ASP A 114 3.22 -6.94 10.96
N ILE A 115 2.66 -5.77 10.61
CA ILE A 115 2.41 -4.66 11.56
C ILE A 115 1.36 -5.03 12.61
N ALA A 116 0.32 -5.78 12.23
CA ALA A 116 -0.68 -6.28 13.18
C ALA A 116 -0.09 -7.35 14.13
N ALA A 117 0.77 -8.24 13.63
CA ALA A 117 1.46 -9.25 14.45
C ALA A 117 2.47 -8.64 15.45
N GLU A 118 3.02 -7.46 15.15
CA GLU A 118 3.81 -6.65 16.10
C GLU A 118 2.96 -5.94 17.16
N GLY A 119 1.63 -6.09 17.14
CA GLY A 119 0.69 -5.36 18.01
C GLY A 119 0.51 -3.89 17.62
N GLY A 120 0.91 -3.52 16.40
CA GLY A 120 0.79 -2.17 15.84
C GLY A 120 -0.65 -1.76 15.58
N THR A 121 -0.93 -0.47 15.75
CA THR A 121 -2.28 0.09 15.56
C THR A 121 -2.44 0.68 14.16
N ILE A 122 -3.49 0.25 13.47
CA ILE A 122 -3.75 0.62 12.07
C ILE A 122 -4.95 1.56 11.99
N LEU A 123 -4.82 2.63 11.19
CA LEU A 123 -5.89 3.60 10.97
C LEU A 123 -6.42 3.52 9.53
N PHE A 124 -7.70 3.18 9.36
CA PHE A 124 -8.35 3.16 8.05
C PHE A 124 -8.96 4.53 7.69
N VAL A 125 -8.55 5.13 6.58
CA VAL A 125 -8.92 6.50 6.19
C VAL A 125 -9.53 6.54 4.79
N GLY A 126 -10.72 7.14 4.68
CA GLY A 126 -11.35 7.40 3.39
C GLY A 126 -12.64 8.20 3.54
N THR A 127 -12.55 9.49 3.21
CA THR A 127 -13.63 10.49 3.24
C THR A 127 -14.52 10.44 1.99
N LYS A 128 -14.11 9.66 0.98
CA LYS A 128 -14.84 9.49 -0.28
C LYS A 128 -16.13 8.70 -0.04
N LYS A 129 -17.26 9.20 -0.56
CA LYS A 129 -18.61 8.62 -0.36
C LYS A 129 -18.70 7.11 -0.59
N GLN A 130 -17.95 6.60 -1.56
CA GLN A 130 -17.92 5.19 -1.93
C GLN A 130 -17.10 4.31 -0.98
N ALA A 131 -16.26 4.91 -0.13
CA ALA A 131 -15.40 4.26 0.84
C ALA A 131 -15.94 4.32 2.29
N GLN A 132 -16.74 5.36 2.64
CA GLN A 132 -17.12 5.66 4.03
C GLN A 132 -17.73 4.45 4.76
N ASP A 133 -18.72 3.79 4.13
CA ASP A 133 -19.43 2.65 4.71
C ASP A 133 -18.52 1.40 4.80
N ALA A 134 -17.72 1.15 3.76
CA ALA A 134 -16.83 -0.02 3.70
C ALA A 134 -15.70 0.07 4.74
N ILE A 135 -15.09 1.24 4.88
CA ILE A 135 -14.06 1.51 5.89
C ILE A 135 -14.63 1.35 7.29
N LYS A 136 -15.79 1.96 7.56
CA LYS A 136 -16.44 1.82 8.86
C LYS A 136 -16.73 0.36 9.20
N SER A 137 -17.39 -0.38 8.30
CA SER A 137 -17.83 -1.75 8.61
C SER A 137 -16.68 -2.74 8.78
N GLU A 138 -15.59 -2.60 8.01
CA GLU A 138 -14.46 -3.53 8.12
C GLU A 138 -13.49 -3.13 9.26
N ALA A 139 -13.36 -1.84 9.59
CA ALA A 139 -12.59 -1.39 10.75
C ALA A 139 -13.25 -1.78 12.08
N GLU A 140 -14.58 -1.61 12.19
CA GLU A 140 -15.37 -2.12 13.34
C GLU A 140 -15.25 -3.65 13.47
N ARG A 141 -15.10 -4.37 12.35
CA ARG A 141 -14.94 -5.83 12.31
C ARG A 141 -13.54 -6.30 12.75
N CYS A 142 -12.46 -5.57 12.46
CA CYS A 142 -11.11 -5.91 12.90
C CYS A 142 -10.68 -5.22 14.21
N GLY A 143 -11.56 -4.43 14.84
CA GLY A 143 -11.27 -3.73 16.10
C GLY A 143 -10.32 -2.54 15.97
N MET A 144 -10.05 -2.07 14.75
CA MET A 144 -9.11 -0.99 14.46
C MET A 144 -9.80 0.36 14.27
N PHE A 145 -9.00 1.43 14.27
CA PHE A 145 -9.49 2.80 14.19
C PHE A 145 -9.85 3.21 12.75
N TYR A 146 -10.77 4.17 12.60
CA TYR A 146 -11.16 4.69 11.29
C TYR A 146 -11.47 6.19 11.24
N VAL A 147 -11.31 6.78 10.06
CA VAL A 147 -11.79 8.13 9.70
C VAL A 147 -12.52 8.05 8.35
N ASN A 148 -13.86 8.07 8.39
CA ASN A 148 -14.72 7.90 7.23
C ASN A 148 -15.36 9.21 6.72
N GLU A 149 -15.38 10.28 7.50
CA GLU A 149 -16.13 11.51 7.16
C GLU A 149 -15.23 12.66 6.70
N ARG A 150 -14.41 13.22 7.59
CA ARG A 150 -13.48 14.30 7.22
C ARG A 150 -12.19 14.24 8.02
N TRP A 151 -11.06 14.21 7.30
CA TRP A 151 -9.77 14.49 7.91
C TRP A 151 -9.69 15.94 8.40
N LEU A 152 -9.43 16.12 9.70
CA LEU A 152 -9.12 17.41 10.30
C LEU A 152 -7.60 17.59 10.27
N GLY A 153 -7.12 18.69 9.68
CA GLY A 153 -5.68 18.98 9.66
C GLY A 153 -5.14 19.16 11.09
N GLY A 154 -4.01 18.51 11.37
CA GLY A 154 -3.46 18.39 12.71
C GLY A 154 -3.94 17.14 13.46
N MET A 155 -4.57 16.18 12.78
CA MET A 155 -5.11 14.96 13.40
C MET A 155 -4.01 14.12 14.08
N LEU A 156 -2.85 14.01 13.43
CA LEU A 156 -1.71 13.26 13.93
C LEU A 156 -0.64 14.20 14.49
N THR A 157 -0.36 15.28 13.77
CA THR A 157 0.71 16.24 14.13
C THR A 157 0.38 17.12 15.35
N ASN A 158 -0.90 17.32 15.66
CA ASN A 158 -1.36 18.06 16.84
C ASN A 158 -2.27 17.18 17.74
N PHE A 159 -1.83 15.95 17.99
CA PHE A 159 -2.60 14.94 18.71
C PHE A 159 -3.12 15.40 20.08
N LYS A 160 -2.35 16.21 20.83
CA LYS A 160 -2.80 16.81 22.12
C LYS A 160 -4.08 17.64 22.00
N THR A 161 -4.28 18.35 20.89
CA THR A 161 -5.51 19.13 20.65
C THR A 161 -6.68 18.24 20.23
N ILE A 162 -6.40 17.12 19.55
CA ILE A 162 -7.43 16.12 19.22
C ILE A 162 -7.87 15.36 20.47
N GLN A 163 -6.93 14.96 21.33
CA GLN A 163 -7.20 14.32 22.62
C GLN A 163 -8.15 15.17 23.49
N SER A 164 -8.00 16.49 23.55
CA SER A 164 -8.93 17.34 24.31
C SER A 164 -10.32 17.42 23.68
N ARG A 165 -10.45 17.25 22.35
CA ARG A 165 -11.75 17.11 21.67
C ARG A 165 -12.38 15.73 21.86
N ILE A 166 -11.58 14.67 21.97
CA ILE A 166 -12.05 13.32 22.34
C ILE A 166 -12.49 13.28 23.81
N ALA A 167 -11.74 13.93 24.71
CA ALA A 167 -12.16 14.09 26.11
C ALA A 167 -13.50 14.83 26.20
N ARG A 168 -13.67 15.93 25.44
CA ARG A 168 -14.93 16.66 25.33
C ARG A 168 -16.08 15.81 24.77
N LEU A 169 -15.81 14.91 23.82
CA LEU A 169 -16.81 13.94 23.34
C LEU A 169 -17.27 13.02 24.47
N LYS A 170 -16.32 12.41 25.21
CA LYS A 170 -16.62 11.52 26.34
C LYS A 170 -17.35 12.24 27.48
N GLU A 171 -17.00 13.50 27.79
CA GLU A 171 -17.74 14.34 28.74
C GLU A 171 -19.23 14.46 28.39
N ILE A 172 -19.55 14.75 27.12
CA ILE A 172 -20.94 14.98 26.68
C ILE A 172 -21.73 13.66 26.72
N GLU A 173 -21.10 12.53 26.43
CA GLU A 173 -21.70 11.21 26.58
C GLU A 173 -21.98 10.86 28.05
N THR A 174 -21.04 11.15 28.96
CA THR A 174 -21.24 10.96 30.40
C THR A 174 -22.39 11.84 30.91
N MET A 175 -22.44 13.12 30.52
CA MET A 175 -23.57 14.02 30.85
C MET A 175 -24.92 13.53 30.30
N ALA A 176 -24.91 12.84 29.15
CA ALA A 176 -26.11 12.24 28.57
C ALA A 176 -26.55 10.98 29.33
N ALA A 177 -25.60 10.14 29.76
CA ALA A 177 -25.86 8.93 30.55
C ALA A 177 -26.34 9.25 31.98
N ASP A 178 -25.77 10.28 32.61
CA ASP A 178 -26.11 10.74 33.96
C ASP A 178 -27.46 11.47 34.04
N GLY A 179 -28.17 11.66 32.92
CA GLY A 179 -29.45 12.38 32.87
C GLY A 179 -29.33 13.91 33.04
N THR A 180 -28.13 14.48 33.03
CA THR A 180 -27.89 15.93 33.22
C THR A 180 -28.66 16.79 32.19
N PHE A 181 -28.93 16.24 31.01
CA PHE A 181 -29.72 16.90 29.97
C PHE A 181 -31.18 17.22 30.37
N GLU A 182 -31.74 16.58 31.40
CA GLU A 182 -33.11 16.86 31.86
C GLU A 182 -33.18 18.10 32.77
N VAL A 183 -32.08 18.41 33.47
CA VAL A 183 -31.95 19.59 34.34
C VAL A 183 -31.68 20.87 33.54
N LEU A 184 -31.02 20.75 32.39
CA LEU A 184 -30.59 21.88 31.56
C LEU A 184 -31.74 22.46 30.72
N PRO A 185 -31.71 23.77 30.43
CA PRO A 185 -32.72 24.39 29.58
C PRO A 185 -32.63 23.85 28.14
N LYS A 186 -33.79 23.61 27.51
CA LYS A 186 -33.92 22.99 26.18
C LYS A 186 -33.02 23.59 25.09
N LYS A 187 -32.68 24.89 25.17
CA LYS A 187 -31.77 25.58 24.24
C LYS A 187 -30.32 25.04 24.34
N GLU A 188 -29.84 24.81 25.56
CA GLU A 188 -28.49 24.28 25.82
C GLU A 188 -28.41 22.80 25.46
N VAL A 189 -29.45 22.01 25.77
CA VAL A 189 -29.57 20.61 25.34
C VAL A 189 -29.48 20.48 23.81
N ILE A 190 -30.13 21.38 23.06
CA ILE A 190 -30.03 21.41 21.58
C ILE A 190 -28.62 21.80 21.12
N ALA A 191 -27.92 22.68 21.84
CA ALA A 191 -26.55 23.05 21.52
C ALA A 191 -25.58 21.89 21.78
N LEU A 192 -25.69 21.22 22.93
CA LEU A 192 -24.89 20.05 23.30
C LEU A 192 -25.13 18.87 22.35
N LYS A 193 -26.38 18.58 21.97
CA LYS A 193 -26.68 17.54 20.97
C LYS A 193 -26.04 17.85 19.61
N LYS A 194 -26.07 19.12 19.16
CA LYS A 194 -25.37 19.55 17.93
C LYS A 194 -23.85 19.56 18.05
N GLU A 195 -23.28 19.70 19.25
CA GLU A 195 -21.85 19.53 19.51
C GLU A 195 -21.50 18.04 19.42
N TRP A 196 -22.25 17.18 20.12
CA TRP A 196 -22.10 15.73 20.13
C TRP A 196 -22.20 15.12 18.73
N GLU A 197 -23.27 15.38 17.99
CA GLU A 197 -23.48 14.90 16.62
C GLU A 197 -22.29 15.25 15.69
N LYS A 198 -21.67 16.42 15.90
CA LYS A 198 -20.50 16.84 15.11
C LYS A 198 -19.20 16.18 15.57
N LEU A 199 -19.00 16.01 16.88
CA LEU A 199 -17.80 15.37 17.41
C LEU A 199 -17.82 13.88 17.08
N GLU A 200 -18.92 13.18 17.37
CA GLU A 200 -19.11 11.77 17.08
C GLU A 200 -18.91 11.48 15.58
N LYS A 201 -19.53 12.29 14.71
CA LYS A 201 -19.40 12.15 13.26
C LYS A 201 -17.96 12.26 12.73
N ASN A 202 -17.08 13.03 13.38
CA ASN A 202 -15.70 13.24 12.89
C ASN A 202 -14.64 12.47 13.69
N LEU A 203 -14.92 12.09 14.95
CA LEU A 203 -13.95 11.55 15.90
C LEU A 203 -14.35 10.17 16.48
N GLY A 204 -15.57 9.67 16.22
CA GLY A 204 -16.05 8.40 16.78
C GLY A 204 -15.11 7.22 16.50
N GLY A 205 -14.63 7.09 15.26
CA GLY A 205 -13.69 6.04 14.86
C GLY A 205 -12.26 6.15 15.42
N ILE A 206 -11.90 7.26 16.11
CA ILE A 206 -10.62 7.43 16.82
C ILE A 206 -10.80 7.66 18.33
N LYS A 207 -12.02 7.47 18.85
CA LYS A 207 -12.41 7.80 20.24
C LYS A 207 -11.64 7.02 21.31
N GLU A 208 -11.24 5.79 21.02
CA GLU A 208 -10.43 4.94 21.91
C GLU A 208 -8.93 4.95 21.59
N MET A 209 -8.51 5.73 20.59
CA MET A 209 -7.12 5.84 20.16
C MET A 209 -6.29 6.65 21.17
N LYS A 210 -5.44 5.97 21.94
CA LYS A 210 -4.56 6.58 22.97
C LYS A 210 -3.16 6.94 22.46
N LYS A 211 -2.69 6.27 21.41
CA LYS A 211 -1.37 6.44 20.78
C LYS A 211 -1.55 6.90 19.33
N ILE A 212 -0.46 7.32 18.69
CA ILE A 212 -0.42 7.58 17.24
C ILE A 212 -0.38 6.20 16.53
N PRO A 213 -1.09 6.01 15.40
CA PRO A 213 -1.04 4.76 14.64
C PRO A 213 0.31 4.54 13.95
N ASP A 214 0.69 3.28 13.82
CA ASP A 214 1.97 2.82 13.26
C ASP A 214 1.88 2.65 11.73
N ALA A 215 0.67 2.39 11.22
CA ALA A 215 0.35 2.39 9.79
C ALA A 215 -1.02 3.02 9.51
N ILE A 216 -1.16 3.58 8.31
CA ILE A 216 -2.41 4.16 7.83
C ILE A 216 -2.77 3.55 6.49
N PHE A 217 -3.99 3.02 6.40
CA PHE A 217 -4.59 2.55 5.16
C PHE A 217 -5.44 3.67 4.53
N ILE A 218 -5.04 4.20 3.38
CA ILE A 218 -5.68 5.35 2.71
C ILE A 218 -6.40 4.92 1.43
N VAL A 219 -7.64 5.38 1.25
CA VAL A 219 -8.35 5.36 -0.05
C VAL A 219 -8.30 6.75 -0.68
N ASP A 220 -7.80 6.85 -1.92
CA ASP A 220 -7.63 8.11 -2.68
C ASP A 220 -6.64 9.12 -2.02
N PRO A 221 -5.30 8.88 -2.06
CA PRO A 221 -4.32 9.79 -1.46
C PRO A 221 -4.39 11.23 -2.02
N LYS A 222 -4.89 11.41 -3.25
CA LYS A 222 -5.07 12.74 -3.87
C LYS A 222 -6.14 13.57 -3.17
N LYS A 223 -7.21 12.92 -2.72
CA LYS A 223 -8.26 13.53 -1.90
C LYS A 223 -7.82 13.68 -0.44
N GLU A 224 -7.03 12.72 0.04
CA GLU A 224 -6.58 12.57 1.43
C GLU A 224 -5.21 13.25 1.70
N ARG A 225 -4.73 14.11 0.79
CA ARG A 225 -3.39 14.75 0.80
C ARG A 225 -2.89 15.29 2.16
N ILE A 226 -3.79 15.72 3.03
CA ILE A 226 -3.45 16.26 4.37
C ILE A 226 -3.01 15.11 5.29
N CYS A 227 -3.69 13.96 5.24
CA CYS A 227 -3.32 12.74 5.94
C CYS A 227 -1.93 12.26 5.50
N VAL A 228 -1.71 12.17 4.18
CA VAL A 228 -0.42 11.81 3.56
C VAL A 228 0.71 12.72 4.04
N GLN A 229 0.52 14.05 4.02
CA GLN A 229 1.52 15.02 4.49
C GLN A 229 1.81 14.92 5.98
N GLU A 230 0.79 14.72 6.82
CA GLU A 230 0.98 14.51 8.27
C GLU A 230 1.71 13.20 8.56
N ALA A 231 1.38 12.12 7.85
CA ALA A 231 2.01 10.82 7.99
C ALA A 231 3.51 10.84 7.61
N HIS A 232 3.85 11.44 6.46
CA HIS A 232 5.26 11.62 6.06
C HIS A 232 6.04 12.49 7.06
N THR A 233 5.40 13.48 7.69
CA THR A 233 6.03 14.34 8.72
C THR A 233 6.39 13.54 9.98
N LEU A 234 5.63 12.49 10.28
CA LEU A 234 5.81 11.63 11.45
C LEU A 234 6.57 10.33 11.14
N GLY A 235 6.78 9.99 9.87
CA GLY A 235 7.40 8.73 9.44
C GLY A 235 6.49 7.51 9.58
N ILE A 236 5.17 7.70 9.51
CA ILE A 236 4.17 6.62 9.62
C ILE A 236 4.03 5.90 8.28
N THR A 237 3.96 4.57 8.29
CA THR A 237 3.86 3.74 7.07
C THR A 237 2.54 3.98 6.35
N LEU A 238 2.61 4.31 5.05
CA LEU A 238 1.44 4.57 4.20
C LEU A 238 1.15 3.41 3.25
N ILE A 239 -0.03 2.83 3.40
CA ILE A 239 -0.58 1.78 2.54
C ILE A 239 -1.84 2.35 1.89
N GLY A 240 -2.08 2.17 0.59
CA GLY A 240 -3.28 2.77 0.02
C GLY A 240 -3.66 2.41 -1.41
N ILE A 241 -4.92 2.66 -1.74
CA ILE A 241 -5.49 2.47 -3.08
C ILE A 241 -5.21 3.71 -3.92
N ALA A 242 -4.48 3.54 -5.02
CA ALA A 242 -4.16 4.58 -5.98
C ALA A 242 -4.79 4.30 -7.35
N ASP A 243 -5.65 5.20 -7.80
CA ASP A 243 -6.07 5.27 -9.21
C ASP A 243 -4.99 6.02 -10.02
N THR A 244 -5.06 5.89 -11.34
CA THR A 244 -4.30 6.60 -12.38
C THR A 244 -4.15 8.11 -12.20
N ASN A 245 -4.97 8.75 -11.35
CA ASN A 245 -4.94 10.18 -11.06
C ASN A 245 -3.97 10.56 -9.90
N CYS A 246 -3.51 9.59 -9.11
CA CYS A 246 -2.68 9.76 -7.90
C CYS A 246 -1.18 9.73 -8.22
N ASP A 247 -0.33 10.06 -7.25
CA ASP A 247 1.11 9.85 -7.31
C ASP A 247 1.47 8.56 -6.55
N PRO A 248 2.09 7.55 -7.20
CA PRO A 248 2.47 6.31 -6.51
C PRO A 248 3.68 6.48 -5.59
N GLU A 249 4.41 7.60 -5.65
CA GLU A 249 5.55 7.89 -4.77
C GLU A 249 5.14 8.47 -3.40
N GLU A 250 3.86 8.85 -3.24
CA GLU A 250 3.27 9.33 -1.96
C GLU A 250 2.86 8.18 -1.02
N LEU A 251 3.01 6.92 -1.43
CA LEU A 251 2.65 5.73 -0.65
C LEU A 251 3.82 4.74 -0.62
N ASP A 252 4.12 4.19 0.56
CA ASP A 252 5.13 3.14 0.71
C ASP A 252 4.65 1.83 0.06
N TYR A 253 3.38 1.49 0.27
CA TYR A 253 2.71 0.33 -0.32
C TYR A 253 1.50 0.77 -1.17
N VAL A 254 1.77 1.09 -2.43
CA VAL A 254 0.74 1.43 -3.42
C VAL A 254 -0.02 0.19 -3.91
N ILE A 255 -1.35 0.23 -3.84
CA ILE A 255 -2.26 -0.74 -4.46
C ILE A 255 -2.91 -0.08 -5.70
N PRO A 256 -2.48 -0.41 -6.93
CA PRO A 256 -3.11 0.13 -8.14
C PRO A 256 -4.54 -0.40 -8.29
N GLY A 257 -5.54 0.49 -8.25
CA GLY A 257 -6.94 0.09 -8.33
C GLY A 257 -7.95 1.24 -8.32
N ASN A 258 -9.18 0.90 -8.70
CA ASN A 258 -10.33 1.80 -8.73
C ASN A 258 -10.78 2.23 -7.31
N ASP A 259 -10.83 3.54 -7.07
CA ASP A 259 -11.30 4.17 -5.82
C ASP A 259 -12.75 4.72 -5.93
N ASP A 260 -13.33 4.77 -7.13
CA ASP A 260 -14.69 5.25 -7.38
C ASP A 260 -15.75 4.14 -7.24
N ALA A 261 -15.38 2.87 -7.42
CA ALA A 261 -16.30 1.74 -7.33
C ALA A 261 -16.41 1.18 -5.91
N ILE A 262 -17.60 1.28 -5.30
CA ILE A 262 -17.92 0.73 -3.96
C ILE A 262 -17.49 -0.75 -3.83
N ARG A 263 -17.71 -1.55 -4.87
CA ARG A 263 -17.33 -2.98 -4.89
C ARG A 263 -15.82 -3.19 -4.89
N ALA A 264 -15.06 -2.35 -5.59
CA ALA A 264 -13.60 -2.40 -5.64
C ALA A 264 -13.00 -2.04 -4.28
N VAL A 265 -13.41 -0.90 -3.71
CA VAL A 265 -12.98 -0.45 -2.39
C VAL A 265 -13.34 -1.47 -1.32
N LYS A 266 -14.60 -1.95 -1.29
CA LYS A 266 -15.00 -2.97 -0.30
C LYS A 266 -14.22 -4.27 -0.43
N LEU A 267 -13.94 -4.76 -1.65
CA LEU A 267 -13.15 -5.98 -1.84
C LEU A 267 -11.72 -5.82 -1.28
N ILE A 268 -11.07 -4.69 -1.55
CA ILE A 268 -9.70 -4.44 -1.09
C ILE A 268 -9.68 -4.23 0.43
N VAL A 269 -10.53 -3.33 0.96
CA VAL A 269 -10.60 -3.02 2.40
C VAL A 269 -10.94 -4.27 3.22
N SER A 270 -11.91 -5.08 2.78
CA SER A 270 -12.28 -6.32 3.50
C SER A 270 -11.12 -7.33 3.52
N LYS A 271 -10.36 -7.45 2.42
CA LYS A 271 -9.16 -8.31 2.36
C LYS A 271 -8.01 -7.79 3.22
N MET A 272 -7.88 -6.47 3.39
CA MET A 272 -6.90 -5.87 4.30
C MET A 272 -7.33 -6.01 5.77
N ALA A 273 -8.63 -5.96 6.07
CA ALA A 273 -9.16 -6.23 7.41
C ALA A 273 -9.06 -7.72 7.78
N ASP A 274 -9.29 -8.63 6.83
CA ASP A 274 -9.04 -10.07 7.02
C ASP A 274 -7.58 -10.33 7.42
N ALA A 275 -6.60 -9.64 6.81
CA ALA A 275 -5.18 -9.73 7.16
C ALA A 275 -4.89 -9.41 8.62
N VAL A 276 -5.52 -8.35 9.14
CA VAL A 276 -5.37 -7.90 10.54
C VAL A 276 -6.01 -8.90 11.50
N ILE A 277 -7.17 -9.46 11.14
CA ILE A 277 -7.86 -10.47 11.96
C ILE A 277 -7.04 -11.77 12.02
N GLU A 278 -6.50 -12.23 10.88
CA GLU A 278 -5.64 -13.42 10.80
C GLU A 278 -4.34 -13.23 11.61
N ALA A 279 -3.73 -12.04 11.55
CA ALA A 279 -2.56 -11.70 12.35
C ALA A 279 -2.83 -11.66 13.86
N ASN A 280 -3.91 -11.01 14.29
CA ASN A 280 -4.30 -10.94 15.71
C ASN A 280 -4.60 -12.33 16.28
N GLN A 281 -5.33 -13.18 15.55
CA GLN A 281 -5.59 -14.57 15.97
C GLN A 281 -4.31 -15.41 16.03
N GLY A 282 -3.36 -15.15 15.12
CA GLY A 282 -2.04 -15.77 15.17
C GLY A 282 -1.22 -15.33 16.39
N ALA A 283 -1.32 -14.07 16.79
CA ALA A 283 -0.69 -13.54 17.99
C ALA A 283 -1.30 -14.14 19.27
N GLU A 284 -2.63 -14.14 19.39
CA GLU A 284 -3.36 -14.77 20.52
C GLU A 284 -2.94 -16.25 20.70
N ALA A 285 -2.91 -17.03 19.61
CA ALA A 285 -2.49 -18.43 19.65
C ALA A 285 -0.98 -18.63 19.97
N LEU A 286 -0.13 -17.64 19.70
CA LEU A 286 1.29 -17.67 20.10
C LEU A 286 1.48 -17.27 21.56
N GLU A 287 0.66 -16.36 22.09
CA GLU A 287 0.64 -16.01 23.52
C GLU A 287 0.14 -17.19 24.37
N GLU A 288 -0.94 -17.88 23.97
CA GLU A 288 -1.42 -19.09 24.66
C GLU A 288 -0.35 -20.19 24.74
N VAL A 289 0.36 -20.45 23.63
CA VAL A 289 1.45 -21.44 23.59
C VAL A 289 2.68 -20.98 24.40
N ALA A 290 2.94 -19.68 24.49
CA ALA A 290 4.02 -19.14 25.32
C ALA A 290 3.69 -19.23 26.82
N GLU A 291 2.44 -19.01 27.23
CA GLU A 291 1.98 -19.24 28.60
C GLU A 291 2.02 -20.72 28.97
N GLU A 292 1.57 -21.64 28.11
CA GLU A 292 1.70 -23.09 28.33
C GLU A 292 3.16 -23.52 28.49
N ALA A 293 4.08 -22.96 27.70
CA ALA A 293 5.51 -23.25 27.81
C ALA A 293 6.13 -22.70 29.12
N ALA A 294 5.77 -21.48 29.53
CA ALA A 294 6.26 -20.89 30.77
C ALA A 294 5.77 -21.64 32.02
N VAL A 295 4.50 -22.07 32.02
CA VAL A 295 3.93 -22.90 33.10
C VAL A 295 4.57 -24.29 33.15
N ALA A 296 5.00 -24.85 32.01
CA ALA A 296 5.75 -26.10 31.97
C ALA A 296 7.18 -25.94 32.54
N GLU A 297 7.86 -24.82 32.26
CA GLU A 297 9.21 -24.54 32.77
C GLU A 297 9.21 -24.27 34.29
N GLU A 298 8.21 -23.56 34.83
CA GLU A 298 8.04 -23.39 36.28
C GLU A 298 7.65 -24.70 37.01
N ALA A 299 7.10 -25.69 36.30
CA ALA A 299 6.75 -26.99 36.87
C ALA A 299 7.92 -28.01 36.90
N GLU A 300 9.02 -27.73 36.21
CA GLU A 300 10.25 -28.56 36.19
C GLU A 300 11.36 -28.07 37.15
N ALA A 301 11.14 -26.94 37.85
CA ALA A 301 12.10 -26.26 38.74
C ALA A 301 11.84 -26.49 40.26
#